data_AF-A0A1G1TM35-F1
#
_entry.id   AF-A0A1G1TM35-F1
#
_cell.length_a   1.000
_cell.length_b   1.000
_cell.length_c   1.000
_cell.angle_alpha   90.00
_cell.angle_beta   90.00
_cell.angle_gamma   90.00
#
_symmetry.space_group_name_H-M   'P 1'
#
loop_
_entity.id
_entity.type
_entity.pdbx_description
1 polymer ?
#
loop_
_entity_poly.entity_id
_entity_poly.type
_entity_poly.pdbx_seq_one_letter_code
_entity_poly.pdbx_strand_id
1 'polypeptide(L)'
;MDAAQKFQSIDGFGYCLTGGSAQLLRAMSAPARAKLLQELFGTAGSAIGVSYLRLSIGASDLDAQVFSYDDLPAGETDPTLAKFSLAPDEKDLIPVLKEILAISPNIKLMGSPWSPPTWMKTNGNSKGGSLKPEFYDAYARYFVKYIQGMKTHGIRLDAVTVQNEPLHPGNNPSLLMEAADQAVFIGKALGPAFKAAKLDTKIICYDHNADRPDYPITVLDDATARPYVDGSAFHLYRGEIGALEQVHAKYPNKNLYFTEEWVGPPATCPRTWPGTPSSSPLGPRATGAAPCWSGTWPPTRSRTRTRPAAAPSAWGPSRWPPATP
;
A
#
# COMPACT_ATOMS: atom_id res chain seq x y z
N MET A 1 26.15 11.88 14.59
CA MET A 1 25.82 10.50 14.20
C MET A 1 26.64 9.57 15.06
N ASP A 2 26.01 8.64 15.77
CA ASP A 2 26.70 7.57 16.48
C ASP A 2 26.56 6.28 15.66
N ALA A 3 27.66 5.81 15.06
CA ALA A 3 27.66 4.63 14.20
C ALA A 3 27.52 3.31 14.98
N ALA A 4 27.69 3.31 16.31
CA ALA A 4 27.50 2.13 17.15
C ALA A 4 26.03 1.87 17.47
N GLN A 5 25.19 2.91 17.45
CA GLN A 5 23.76 2.77 17.68
C GLN A 5 23.05 2.33 16.39
N LYS A 6 22.60 1.07 16.34
CA LYS A 6 21.87 0.50 15.22
C LYS A 6 20.38 0.37 15.55
N PHE A 7 19.55 0.58 14.54
CA PHE A 7 18.11 0.34 14.58
C PHE A 7 17.73 -0.66 13.47
N GLN A 8 16.54 -0.56 12.92
CA GLN A 8 16.07 -1.40 11.82
C GLN A 8 16.90 -1.25 10.55
N SER A 9 16.88 -2.29 9.72
CA SER A 9 17.19 -2.18 8.30
C SER A 9 16.00 -1.57 7.54
N ILE A 10 16.28 -0.98 6.38
CA ILE A 10 15.28 -0.41 5.47
C ILE A 10 15.14 -1.34 4.28
N ASP A 11 13.92 -1.85 4.01
CA ASP A 11 13.66 -2.70 2.84
C ASP A 11 13.59 -1.84 1.55
N GLY A 12 13.04 -0.64 1.63
CA GLY A 12 13.03 0.33 0.53
C GLY A 12 11.95 1.41 0.66
N PHE A 13 11.90 2.25 -0.38
CA PHE A 13 10.93 3.34 -0.53
C PHE A 13 10.33 3.35 -1.94
N GLY A 14 9.07 3.76 -2.03
CA GLY A 14 8.43 4.00 -3.33
C GLY A 14 6.94 4.24 -3.20
N TYR A 15 6.12 3.67 -4.07
CA TYR A 15 4.70 4.01 -4.14
C TYR A 15 3.87 2.86 -4.72
N CYS A 16 2.55 3.07 -4.80
CA CYS A 16 1.67 2.13 -5.47
C CYS A 16 1.80 2.24 -7.00
N LEU A 17 2.04 1.11 -7.67
CA LEU A 17 1.81 0.97 -9.11
C LEU A 17 0.43 0.32 -9.29
N THR A 18 -0.60 1.16 -9.37
CA THR A 18 -1.98 0.73 -9.61
C THR A 18 -2.19 0.31 -11.07
N GLY A 19 -3.22 -0.47 -11.37
CA GLY A 19 -3.56 -0.80 -12.76
C GLY A 19 -3.93 0.44 -13.58
N GLY A 20 -4.54 1.47 -12.96
CA GLY A 20 -4.74 2.78 -13.61
C GLY A 20 -3.42 3.48 -13.98
N SER A 21 -2.43 3.49 -13.09
CA SER A 21 -1.10 4.02 -13.39
C SER A 21 -0.41 3.24 -14.50
N ALA A 22 -0.51 1.91 -14.47
CA ALA A 22 0.03 1.05 -15.53
C ALA A 22 -0.65 1.35 -16.88
N GLN A 23 -1.97 1.48 -16.92
CA GLN A 23 -2.70 1.84 -18.14
C GLN A 23 -2.25 3.18 -18.71
N LEU A 24 -2.07 4.20 -17.87
CA LEU A 24 -1.57 5.51 -18.29
C LEU A 24 -0.15 5.43 -18.86
N LEU A 25 0.75 4.67 -18.21
CA LEU A 25 2.09 4.42 -18.72
C LEU A 25 2.06 3.72 -20.09
N ARG A 26 1.19 2.72 -20.26
CA ARG A 26 1.03 1.99 -21.52
C ARG A 26 0.45 2.85 -22.64
N ALA A 27 -0.34 3.86 -22.31
CA ALA A 27 -0.86 4.84 -23.27
C ALA A 27 0.20 5.85 -23.77
N MET A 28 1.34 5.98 -23.08
CA MET A 28 2.47 6.79 -23.55
C MET A 28 3.17 6.14 -24.75
N SER A 29 3.86 6.95 -25.56
CA SER A 29 4.81 6.44 -26.54
C SER A 29 5.93 5.66 -25.84
N ALA A 30 6.44 4.61 -26.49
CA ALA A 30 7.50 3.78 -25.91
C ALA A 30 8.75 4.58 -25.49
N PRO A 31 9.25 5.57 -26.26
CA PRO A 31 10.39 6.39 -25.84
C PRO A 31 10.09 7.25 -24.61
N ALA A 32 8.89 7.84 -24.52
CA ALA A 32 8.52 8.67 -23.38
C ALA A 32 8.37 7.85 -22.10
N ARG A 33 7.72 6.67 -22.19
CA ARG A 33 7.62 5.74 -21.06
C ARG A 33 9.00 5.26 -20.62
N ALA A 34 9.87 4.84 -21.54
CA ALA A 34 11.21 4.38 -21.19
C ALA A 34 12.03 5.45 -20.46
N LYS A 35 11.96 6.71 -20.92
CA LYS A 35 12.61 7.84 -20.24
C LYS A 35 12.06 8.04 -18.82
N LEU A 36 10.73 8.04 -18.66
CA LEU A 36 10.08 8.21 -17.36
C LEU A 36 10.45 7.07 -16.40
N LEU A 37 10.39 5.81 -16.84
CA LEU A 37 10.76 4.67 -16.01
C LEU A 37 12.24 4.72 -15.61
N GLN A 38 13.14 5.15 -16.51
CA GLN A 38 14.55 5.33 -16.19
C GLN A 38 14.78 6.42 -15.13
N GLU A 39 14.03 7.52 -15.22
CA GLU A 39 14.09 8.62 -14.24
C GLU A 39 13.61 8.16 -12.85
N LEU A 40 12.54 7.36 -12.79
CA LEU A 40 11.97 6.88 -11.53
C LEU A 40 12.78 5.74 -10.88
N PHE A 41 13.18 4.75 -11.67
CA PHE A 41 13.73 3.48 -11.16
C PHE A 41 15.23 3.30 -11.37
N GLY A 42 15.86 4.13 -12.21
CA GLY A 42 17.30 4.14 -12.36
C GLY A 42 18.01 4.64 -11.10
N THR A 43 19.29 4.32 -10.96
CA THR A 43 20.13 4.78 -9.84
C THR A 43 21.32 5.65 -10.29
N ALA A 44 21.48 5.83 -11.61
CA ALA A 44 22.53 6.66 -12.18
C ALA A 44 22.08 8.12 -12.33
N GLY A 45 23.02 9.06 -12.17
CA GLY A 45 22.78 10.49 -12.39
C GLY A 45 21.75 11.06 -11.42
N SER A 46 20.70 11.68 -11.95
CA SER A 46 19.62 12.32 -11.19
C SER A 46 18.37 11.45 -11.04
N ALA A 47 18.45 10.15 -11.35
CA ALA A 47 17.33 9.24 -11.19
C ALA A 47 16.99 9.04 -9.70
N ILE A 48 15.70 8.81 -9.41
CA ILE A 48 15.15 8.81 -8.04
C ILE A 48 15.55 7.54 -7.28
N GLY A 49 15.72 6.41 -7.96
CA GLY A 49 16.09 5.14 -7.33
C GLY A 49 14.99 4.52 -6.48
N VAL A 50 13.74 4.54 -6.98
CA VAL A 50 12.62 3.84 -6.32
C VAL A 50 12.96 2.36 -6.14
N SER A 51 12.81 1.87 -4.91
CA SER A 51 13.30 0.56 -4.46
C SER A 51 12.21 -0.37 -3.92
N TYR A 52 10.98 0.12 -3.75
CA TYR A 52 9.84 -0.68 -3.31
C TYR A 52 8.54 -0.24 -4.00
N LEU A 53 7.82 -1.14 -4.68
CA LEU A 53 6.46 -0.88 -5.15
C LEU A 53 5.41 -1.69 -4.40
N ARG A 54 4.25 -1.07 -4.19
CA ARG A 54 3.02 -1.74 -3.76
C ARG A 54 2.09 -1.96 -4.95
N LEU A 55 1.48 -3.13 -5.03
CA LEU A 55 0.60 -3.59 -6.10
C LEU A 55 -0.75 -4.00 -5.51
N SER A 56 -1.81 -3.89 -6.30
CA SER A 56 -3.09 -4.53 -5.98
C SER A 56 -3.07 -5.99 -6.42
N ILE A 57 -3.62 -6.87 -5.58
CA ILE A 57 -3.94 -8.26 -5.96
C ILE A 57 -5.40 -8.27 -6.40
N GLY A 58 -5.63 -8.24 -7.71
CA GLY A 58 -6.91 -7.87 -8.31
C GLY A 58 -7.03 -6.35 -8.46
N ALA A 59 -8.25 -5.88 -8.68
CA ALA A 59 -8.51 -4.44 -8.79
C ALA A 59 -8.31 -3.71 -7.45
N SER A 60 -7.89 -2.46 -7.55
CA SER A 60 -8.05 -1.40 -6.56
C SER A 60 -9.17 -0.44 -6.99
N ASP A 61 -9.44 0.58 -6.19
CA ASP A 61 -10.30 1.72 -6.55
C ASP A 61 -9.69 2.65 -7.60
N LEU A 62 -8.38 2.49 -7.85
CA LEU A 62 -7.61 3.20 -8.88
C LEU A 62 -7.45 2.39 -10.16
N ASP A 63 -8.20 1.29 -10.31
CA ASP A 63 -8.37 0.57 -11.56
C ASP A 63 -9.56 1.12 -12.35
N ALA A 64 -9.52 0.95 -13.68
CA ALA A 64 -10.61 1.39 -14.55
C ALA A 64 -11.89 0.56 -14.36
N GLN A 65 -11.75 -0.68 -13.89
CA GLN A 65 -12.83 -1.63 -13.67
C GLN A 65 -12.55 -2.45 -12.42
N VAL A 66 -13.61 -2.88 -11.74
CA VAL A 66 -13.51 -3.80 -10.61
C VAL A 66 -13.42 -5.23 -11.13
N PHE A 67 -12.41 -5.97 -10.68
CA PHE A 67 -12.24 -7.38 -11.00
C PHE A 67 -11.49 -8.12 -9.88
N SER A 68 -11.64 -9.43 -9.86
CA SER A 68 -10.71 -10.38 -9.25
C SER A 68 -10.15 -11.33 -10.31
N TYR A 69 -9.14 -12.12 -9.97
CA TYR A 69 -8.60 -13.12 -10.90
C TYR A 69 -9.48 -14.36 -11.04
N ASP A 70 -10.60 -14.45 -10.32
CA ASP A 70 -11.50 -15.61 -10.35
C ASP A 70 -12.98 -15.17 -10.23
N ASP A 71 -13.35 -14.14 -10.99
CA ASP A 71 -14.72 -13.65 -11.09
C ASP A 71 -15.59 -14.62 -11.90
N LEU A 72 -16.80 -14.85 -11.39
CA LEU A 72 -17.76 -15.81 -11.95
C LEU A 72 -19.13 -15.14 -12.14
N PRO A 73 -19.98 -15.70 -13.03
CA PRO A 73 -21.39 -15.35 -13.06
C PRO A 73 -22.05 -15.50 -11.68
N ALA A 74 -23.05 -14.66 -11.40
CA ALA A 74 -23.75 -14.68 -10.12
C ALA A 74 -24.34 -16.07 -9.83
N GLY A 75 -24.05 -16.60 -8.63
CA GLY A 75 -24.51 -17.92 -8.19
C GLY A 75 -23.52 -19.06 -8.41
N GLU A 76 -22.44 -18.85 -9.16
CA GLU A 76 -21.36 -19.82 -9.30
C GLU A 76 -20.29 -19.69 -8.20
N THR A 77 -19.58 -20.78 -7.93
CA THR A 77 -18.40 -20.81 -7.05
C THR A 77 -17.31 -21.65 -7.71
N ASP A 78 -16.05 -21.35 -7.40
CA ASP A 78 -14.91 -22.17 -7.83
C ASP A 78 -13.91 -22.39 -6.68
N PRO A 79 -14.26 -23.26 -5.70
CA PRO A 79 -13.37 -23.53 -4.57
C PRO A 79 -12.00 -24.07 -4.96
N THR A 80 -11.86 -24.63 -6.17
CA THR A 80 -10.60 -25.17 -6.72
C THR A 80 -9.77 -24.14 -7.47
N LEU A 81 -10.32 -22.96 -7.74
CA LEU A 81 -9.71 -21.90 -8.56
C LEU A 81 -9.33 -22.39 -9.97
N ALA A 82 -10.14 -23.24 -10.58
CA ALA A 82 -9.95 -23.75 -11.94
C ALA A 82 -10.01 -22.62 -13.00
N LYS A 83 -10.78 -21.57 -12.74
CA LYS A 83 -10.97 -20.41 -13.63
C LYS A 83 -10.04 -19.22 -13.33
N PHE A 84 -9.15 -19.36 -12.32
CA PHE A 84 -8.20 -18.32 -11.95
C PHE A 84 -7.33 -17.90 -13.13
N SER A 85 -7.23 -16.59 -13.39
CA SER A 85 -6.43 -16.02 -14.47
C SER A 85 -5.90 -14.63 -14.15
N LEU A 86 -4.63 -14.38 -14.48
CA LEU A 86 -3.99 -13.05 -14.41
C LEU A 86 -4.30 -12.17 -15.64
N ALA A 87 -5.15 -12.64 -16.57
CA ALA A 87 -5.43 -11.96 -17.83
C ALA A 87 -5.74 -10.45 -17.71
N PRO A 88 -6.46 -9.94 -16.67
CA PRO A 88 -6.66 -8.50 -16.52
C PRO A 88 -5.35 -7.70 -16.44
N ASP A 89 -4.34 -8.24 -15.75
CA ASP A 89 -3.05 -7.56 -15.52
C ASP A 89 -2.00 -7.86 -16.60
N GLU A 90 -2.19 -8.91 -17.41
CA GLU A 90 -1.31 -9.23 -18.54
C GLU A 90 -1.30 -8.12 -19.60
N LYS A 91 -2.34 -7.31 -19.65
CA LYS A 91 -2.49 -6.22 -20.63
C LYS A 91 -1.58 -5.03 -20.33
N ASP A 92 -1.59 -4.57 -19.08
CA ASP A 92 -0.98 -3.28 -18.70
C ASP A 92 0.02 -3.41 -17.55
N LEU A 93 -0.38 -3.96 -16.40
CA LEU A 93 0.45 -4.02 -15.18
C LEU A 93 1.70 -4.88 -15.36
N ILE A 94 1.55 -6.13 -15.82
CA ILE A 94 2.67 -7.08 -15.98
C ILE A 94 3.70 -6.56 -17.00
N PRO A 95 3.32 -6.04 -18.19
CA PRO A 95 4.26 -5.42 -19.10
C PRO A 95 5.04 -4.25 -18.50
N VAL A 96 4.39 -3.35 -17.74
CA VAL A 96 5.08 -2.23 -17.07
C VAL A 96 6.05 -2.74 -16.01
N LEU A 97 5.65 -3.73 -15.20
CA LEU A 97 6.54 -4.33 -14.19
C LEU A 97 7.78 -4.96 -14.83
N LYS A 98 7.66 -5.61 -16.00
CA LYS A 98 8.81 -6.14 -16.74
C LYS A 98 9.76 -5.04 -17.20
N GLU A 99 9.23 -3.92 -17.70
CA GLU A 99 10.06 -2.76 -18.06
C GLU A 99 10.79 -2.19 -16.84
N ILE A 100 10.12 -2.11 -15.67
CA ILE A 100 10.72 -1.67 -14.40
C ILE A 100 11.81 -2.64 -13.93
N LEU A 101 11.55 -3.95 -13.96
CA LEU A 101 12.52 -4.97 -13.53
C LEU A 101 13.77 -5.03 -14.42
N ALA A 102 13.66 -4.63 -15.68
CA ALA A 102 14.82 -4.50 -16.55
C ALA A 102 15.76 -3.35 -16.10
N ILE A 103 15.22 -2.32 -15.43
CA ILE A 103 15.97 -1.17 -14.91
C ILE A 103 16.43 -1.42 -13.47
N SER A 104 15.55 -1.96 -12.64
CA SER A 104 15.77 -2.23 -11.21
C SER A 104 15.42 -3.69 -10.88
N PRO A 105 16.30 -4.65 -11.20
CA PRO A 105 16.00 -6.08 -11.05
C PRO A 105 15.84 -6.54 -9.60
N ASN A 106 16.32 -5.74 -8.64
CA ASN A 106 16.26 -6.03 -7.21
C ASN A 106 15.17 -5.25 -6.46
N ILE A 107 14.31 -4.53 -7.18
CA ILE A 107 13.21 -3.77 -6.57
C ILE A 107 12.31 -4.71 -5.74
N LYS A 108 11.90 -4.24 -4.56
CA LYS A 108 10.98 -4.96 -3.70
C LYS A 108 9.55 -4.79 -4.17
N LEU A 109 8.76 -5.86 -4.13
CA LEU A 109 7.36 -5.83 -4.53
C LEU A 109 6.46 -6.36 -3.42
N MET A 110 5.41 -5.61 -3.09
CA MET A 110 4.37 -5.98 -2.12
C MET A 110 3.01 -6.04 -2.83
N GLY A 111 2.21 -7.05 -2.55
CA GLY A 111 0.81 -7.13 -3.01
C GLY A 111 -0.20 -6.96 -1.86
N SER A 112 -1.30 -6.25 -2.10
CA SER A 112 -2.45 -6.18 -1.19
C SER A 112 -3.76 -6.35 -1.95
N PRO A 113 -4.67 -7.26 -1.56
CA PRO A 113 -5.99 -7.32 -2.18
C PRO A 113 -6.93 -6.27 -1.57
N TRP A 114 -7.73 -5.62 -2.42
CA TRP A 114 -8.87 -4.82 -1.96
C TRP A 114 -10.10 -5.68 -1.68
N SER A 115 -10.28 -6.80 -2.39
CA SER A 115 -11.36 -7.75 -2.13
C SER A 115 -11.02 -9.15 -2.66
N PRO A 116 -11.53 -10.22 -2.03
CA PRO A 116 -11.64 -11.53 -2.66
C PRO A 116 -12.68 -11.52 -3.81
N PRO A 117 -12.72 -12.57 -4.64
CA PRO A 117 -13.83 -12.82 -5.55
C PRO A 117 -15.18 -12.74 -4.85
N THR A 118 -16.19 -12.19 -5.52
CA THR A 118 -17.49 -11.87 -4.91
C THR A 118 -18.21 -13.10 -4.34
N TRP A 119 -18.06 -14.26 -4.98
CA TRP A 119 -18.65 -15.52 -4.52
C TRP A 119 -18.08 -16.00 -3.18
N MET A 120 -16.89 -15.52 -2.77
CA MET A 120 -16.30 -15.82 -1.46
C MET A 120 -16.88 -14.97 -0.31
N LYS A 121 -17.72 -13.96 -0.62
CA LYS A 121 -18.14 -12.93 0.34
C LYS A 121 -19.55 -13.15 0.85
N THR A 122 -19.79 -12.75 2.10
CA THR A 122 -21.10 -12.85 2.77
C THR A 122 -22.22 -12.09 2.03
N ASN A 123 -21.89 -11.04 1.30
CA ASN A 123 -22.84 -10.20 0.57
C ASN A 123 -22.82 -10.39 -0.96
N GLY A 124 -21.96 -11.26 -1.50
CA GLY A 124 -21.87 -11.49 -2.95
C GLY A 124 -21.47 -10.24 -3.76
N ASN A 125 -20.83 -9.23 -3.16
CA ASN A 125 -20.56 -7.93 -3.78
C ASN A 125 -19.08 -7.52 -3.64
N SER A 126 -18.53 -6.78 -4.60
CA SER A 126 -17.15 -6.29 -4.56
C SER A 126 -16.88 -5.29 -3.44
N LYS A 127 -17.91 -4.59 -2.94
CA LYS A 127 -17.82 -3.62 -1.85
C LYS A 127 -18.37 -4.20 -0.53
N GLY A 128 -17.62 -3.99 0.55
CA GLY A 128 -17.97 -4.43 1.90
C GLY A 128 -18.09 -5.94 2.03
N GLY A 129 -18.96 -6.40 2.94
CA GLY A 129 -19.08 -7.83 3.25
C GLY A 129 -17.83 -8.38 3.93
N SER A 130 -17.87 -9.66 4.28
CA SER A 130 -16.76 -10.35 4.95
C SER A 130 -16.45 -11.67 4.25
N LEU A 131 -15.25 -12.18 4.47
CA LEU A 131 -14.82 -13.45 3.90
C LEU A 131 -15.56 -14.57 4.62
N LYS A 132 -16.25 -15.42 3.87
CA LYS A 132 -16.95 -16.57 4.45
C LYS A 132 -15.93 -17.61 4.93
N PRO A 133 -16.04 -18.14 6.18
CA PRO A 133 -15.12 -19.14 6.71
C PRO A 133 -14.92 -20.37 5.82
N GLU A 134 -15.98 -20.84 5.15
CA GLU A 134 -15.91 -21.98 4.23
C GLU A 134 -15.00 -21.76 3.01
N PHE A 135 -14.62 -20.51 2.71
CA PHE A 135 -13.75 -20.16 1.59
C PHE A 135 -12.34 -19.73 2.02
N TYR A 136 -11.95 -19.89 3.29
CA TYR A 136 -10.61 -19.53 3.75
C TYR A 136 -9.52 -20.30 2.98
N ASP A 137 -9.68 -21.62 2.80
CA ASP A 137 -8.71 -22.43 2.05
C ASP A 137 -8.64 -22.01 0.57
N ALA A 138 -9.79 -21.72 -0.04
CA ALA A 138 -9.85 -21.26 -1.43
C ALA A 138 -9.16 -19.89 -1.57
N TYR A 139 -9.41 -18.96 -0.65
CA TYR A 139 -8.78 -17.64 -0.70
C TYR A 139 -7.29 -17.69 -0.39
N ALA A 140 -6.83 -18.56 0.52
CA ALA A 140 -5.40 -18.80 0.72
C ALA A 140 -4.72 -19.33 -0.55
N ARG A 141 -5.37 -20.26 -1.28
CA ARG A 141 -4.89 -20.72 -2.59
C ARG A 141 -4.90 -19.61 -3.65
N TYR A 142 -5.80 -18.64 -3.56
CA TYR A 142 -5.85 -17.50 -4.47
C TYR A 142 -4.58 -16.65 -4.38
N PHE A 143 -4.10 -16.36 -3.16
CA PHE A 143 -2.79 -15.72 -2.96
C PHE A 143 -1.65 -16.56 -3.53
N VAL A 144 -1.63 -17.88 -3.27
CA VAL A 144 -0.59 -18.77 -3.79
C VAL A 144 -0.57 -18.75 -5.32
N LYS A 145 -1.73 -18.86 -5.97
CA LYS A 145 -1.85 -18.80 -7.43
C LYS A 145 -1.39 -17.46 -7.99
N TYR A 146 -1.73 -16.35 -7.34
CA TYR A 146 -1.24 -15.03 -7.73
C TYR A 146 0.29 -14.95 -7.67
N ILE A 147 0.89 -15.31 -6.52
CA ILE A 147 2.34 -15.24 -6.33
C ILE A 147 3.08 -16.15 -7.33
N GLN A 148 2.60 -17.38 -7.50
CA GLN A 148 3.20 -18.32 -8.45
C GLN A 148 3.02 -17.85 -9.90
N GLY A 149 1.85 -17.33 -10.26
CA GLY A 149 1.57 -16.78 -11.57
C GLY A 149 2.46 -15.57 -11.89
N MET A 150 2.55 -14.58 -11.00
CA MET A 150 3.47 -13.45 -11.17
C MET A 150 4.92 -13.92 -11.35
N LYS A 151 5.33 -14.96 -10.61
CA LYS A 151 6.67 -15.57 -10.75
C LYS A 151 6.91 -16.18 -12.13
N THR A 152 5.91 -16.76 -12.80
CA THR A 152 6.08 -17.26 -14.19
C THR A 152 6.32 -16.13 -15.19
N HIS A 153 5.86 -14.93 -14.88
CA HIS A 153 6.20 -13.71 -15.64
C HIS A 153 7.54 -13.09 -15.23
N GLY A 154 8.31 -13.72 -14.34
CA GLY A 154 9.58 -13.22 -13.82
C GLY A 154 9.43 -12.17 -12.71
N ILE A 155 8.23 -12.02 -12.13
CA ILE A 155 7.93 -11.02 -11.11
C ILE A 155 7.83 -11.72 -9.75
N ARG A 156 8.80 -11.49 -8.87
CA ARG A 156 8.82 -12.05 -7.51
C ARG A 156 8.18 -11.07 -6.53
N LEU A 157 7.21 -11.53 -5.75
CA LEU A 157 6.63 -10.77 -4.64
C LEU A 157 7.41 -11.06 -3.36
N ASP A 158 7.95 -10.01 -2.73
CA ASP A 158 8.67 -10.11 -1.45
C ASP A 158 7.72 -10.18 -0.27
N ALA A 159 6.57 -9.51 -0.35
CA ALA A 159 5.57 -9.49 0.71
C ALA A 159 4.15 -9.43 0.17
N VAL A 160 3.19 -9.83 0.99
CA VAL A 160 1.78 -9.50 0.82
C VAL A 160 1.19 -9.01 2.14
N THR A 161 0.24 -8.08 2.05
CA THR A 161 -0.67 -7.83 3.16
C THR A 161 -1.95 -8.65 2.96
N VAL A 162 -2.63 -8.97 4.05
CA VAL A 162 -3.79 -9.89 3.99
C VAL A 162 -5.02 -9.25 3.38
N GLN A 163 -5.20 -7.95 3.58
CA GLN A 163 -6.34 -7.18 3.09
C GLN A 163 -5.99 -5.70 3.17
N ASN A 164 -6.23 -4.94 2.11
CA ASN A 164 -6.16 -3.48 2.16
C ASN A 164 -7.27 -2.94 3.06
N GLU A 165 -6.92 -2.10 4.03
CA GLU A 165 -7.85 -1.40 4.92
C GLU A 165 -9.00 -2.27 5.44
N PRO A 166 -8.73 -3.37 6.17
CA PRO A 166 -9.73 -4.36 6.58
C PRO A 166 -10.87 -3.82 7.46
N LEU A 167 -10.77 -2.59 7.97
CA LEU A 167 -11.82 -1.91 8.73
C LEU A 167 -12.56 -0.83 7.91
N HIS A 168 -12.33 -0.76 6.60
CA HIS A 168 -12.93 0.23 5.70
C HIS A 168 -13.76 -0.45 4.59
N PRO A 169 -15.00 -0.90 4.88
CA PRO A 169 -15.89 -1.53 3.89
C PRO A 169 -16.51 -0.52 2.89
N GLY A 170 -15.99 0.72 2.85
CA GLY A 170 -16.52 1.83 2.07
C GLY A 170 -15.96 1.94 0.65
N ASN A 171 -14.76 1.39 0.41
CA ASN A 171 -14.12 1.48 -0.89
C ASN A 171 -14.70 0.47 -1.90
N ASN A 172 -14.42 0.62 -3.19
CA ASN A 172 -14.80 -0.35 -4.21
C ASN A 172 -13.59 -0.70 -5.10
N PRO A 173 -12.99 -1.90 -4.93
CA PRO A 173 -13.43 -2.99 -4.04
C PRO A 173 -13.09 -2.78 -2.55
N SER A 174 -13.69 -3.55 -1.65
CA SER A 174 -13.34 -3.59 -0.21
C SER A 174 -13.82 -4.87 0.47
N LEU A 175 -13.22 -5.24 1.61
CA LEU A 175 -13.62 -6.34 2.48
C LEU A 175 -13.49 -5.94 3.95
N LEU A 176 -14.53 -6.19 4.76
CA LEU A 176 -14.42 -6.13 6.21
C LEU A 176 -13.81 -7.44 6.74
N MET A 177 -12.69 -7.33 7.44
CA MET A 177 -12.05 -8.45 8.13
C MET A 177 -11.59 -7.99 9.52
N GLU A 178 -12.24 -8.46 10.57
CA GLU A 178 -11.86 -8.12 11.94
C GLU A 178 -10.53 -8.78 12.33
N ALA A 179 -9.86 -8.27 13.36
CA ALA A 179 -8.52 -8.75 13.75
C ALA A 179 -8.51 -10.26 14.09
N ALA A 180 -9.55 -10.74 14.76
CA ALA A 180 -9.70 -12.16 15.08
C ALA A 180 -9.87 -13.01 13.81
N ASP A 181 -10.66 -12.54 12.84
CA ASP A 181 -10.84 -13.25 11.57
C ASP A 181 -9.54 -13.28 10.76
N GLN A 182 -8.79 -12.18 10.74
CA GLN A 182 -7.49 -12.11 10.08
C GLN A 182 -6.49 -13.08 10.74
N ALA A 183 -6.46 -13.16 12.07
CA ALA A 183 -5.63 -14.12 12.80
C ALA A 183 -6.00 -15.57 12.44
N VAL A 184 -7.29 -15.91 12.44
CA VAL A 184 -7.77 -17.25 12.07
C VAL A 184 -7.42 -17.57 10.61
N PHE A 185 -7.64 -16.64 9.69
CA PHE A 185 -7.31 -16.82 8.28
C PHE A 185 -5.80 -17.05 8.08
N ILE A 186 -4.94 -16.25 8.73
CA ILE A 186 -3.49 -16.43 8.67
C ILE A 186 -3.07 -17.78 9.24
N GLY A 187 -3.50 -18.09 10.48
CA GLY A 187 -3.02 -19.25 11.23
C GLY A 187 -3.53 -20.58 10.69
N LYS A 188 -4.78 -20.61 10.18
CA LYS A 188 -5.43 -21.85 9.73
C LYS A 188 -5.39 -22.08 8.22
N ALA A 189 -5.25 -21.03 7.41
CA ALA A 189 -5.32 -21.14 5.94
C ALA A 189 -4.09 -20.55 5.24
N LEU A 190 -3.86 -19.24 5.31
CA LEU A 190 -2.86 -18.54 4.49
C LEU A 190 -1.42 -19.00 4.80
N GLY A 191 -1.04 -19.03 6.08
CA GLY A 191 0.28 -19.47 6.52
C GLY A 191 0.60 -20.91 6.12
N PRO A 192 -0.27 -21.89 6.46
CA PRO A 192 -0.14 -23.27 5.99
C PRO A 192 -0.07 -23.40 4.46
N ALA A 193 -0.87 -22.65 3.71
CA ALA A 193 -0.84 -22.67 2.25
C ALA A 193 0.49 -22.17 1.68
N PHE A 194 1.04 -21.08 2.23
CA PHE A 194 2.35 -20.55 1.82
C PHE A 194 3.47 -21.54 2.12
N LYS A 195 3.44 -22.16 3.30
CA LYS A 195 4.42 -23.19 3.69
C LYS A 195 4.33 -24.42 2.76
N ALA A 196 3.12 -24.91 2.48
CA ALA A 196 2.91 -26.03 1.57
C ALA A 196 3.39 -25.73 0.14
N ALA A 197 3.15 -24.51 -0.33
CA ALA A 197 3.61 -24.02 -1.63
C ALA A 197 5.10 -23.63 -1.66
N LYS A 198 5.80 -23.70 -0.51
CA LYS A 198 7.21 -23.31 -0.34
C LYS A 198 7.49 -21.87 -0.80
N LEU A 199 6.56 -20.96 -0.50
CA LEU A 199 6.72 -19.53 -0.78
C LEU A 199 7.56 -18.88 0.33
N ASP A 200 8.51 -18.05 -0.08
CA ASP A 200 9.33 -17.19 0.79
C ASP A 200 8.74 -15.77 0.93
N THR A 201 7.62 -15.49 0.25
CA THR A 201 6.89 -14.24 0.35
C THR A 201 6.39 -14.01 1.79
N LYS A 202 6.73 -12.86 2.37
CA LYS A 202 6.34 -12.47 3.72
C LYS A 202 4.84 -12.18 3.82
N ILE A 203 4.22 -12.53 4.94
CA ILE A 203 2.83 -12.16 5.26
C ILE A 203 2.85 -11.01 6.26
N ILE A 204 2.18 -9.92 5.92
CA ILE A 204 2.08 -8.71 6.75
C ILE A 204 0.62 -8.53 7.17
N CYS A 205 0.38 -8.33 8.47
CA CYS A 205 -0.97 -8.11 9.00
C CYS A 205 -1.37 -6.64 8.97
N TYR A 206 -2.66 -6.38 9.20
CA TYR A 206 -3.29 -5.08 9.32
C TYR A 206 -3.46 -4.26 8.03
N ASP A 207 -2.48 -3.46 7.59
CA ASP A 207 -2.54 -2.63 6.38
C ASP A 207 -3.65 -1.55 6.42
N HIS A 208 -3.70 -0.79 7.53
CA HIS A 208 -4.66 0.28 7.74
C HIS A 208 -4.15 1.32 8.76
N ASN A 209 -5.00 2.23 9.21
CA ASN A 209 -4.60 3.47 9.89
C ASN A 209 -3.89 3.30 11.24
N ALA A 210 -3.02 4.24 11.59
CA ALA A 210 -2.34 4.25 12.89
C ALA A 210 -3.27 4.50 14.11
N ASP A 211 -4.59 4.59 13.91
CA ASP A 211 -5.61 4.77 14.95
C ASP A 211 -6.01 3.47 15.67
N ARG A 212 -5.66 2.29 15.13
CA ARG A 212 -5.98 0.97 15.72
C ARG A 212 -4.74 0.08 15.90
N PRO A 213 -3.77 0.45 16.76
CA PRO A 213 -2.62 -0.41 17.08
C PRO A 213 -3.04 -1.73 17.77
N ASP A 214 -4.26 -1.80 18.33
CA ASP A 214 -4.85 -2.99 18.90
C ASP A 214 -5.07 -4.12 17.88
N TYR A 215 -5.33 -3.78 16.61
CA TYR A 215 -5.60 -4.76 15.56
C TYR A 215 -4.38 -5.65 15.28
N PRO A 216 -3.20 -5.12 14.87
CA PRO A 216 -2.02 -5.97 14.64
C PRO A 216 -1.56 -6.67 15.91
N ILE A 217 -1.73 -6.05 17.09
CA ILE A 217 -1.45 -6.70 18.37
C ILE A 217 -2.34 -7.93 18.56
N THR A 218 -3.64 -7.84 18.28
CA THR A 218 -4.57 -8.98 18.38
C THR A 218 -4.15 -10.13 17.45
N VAL A 219 -3.74 -9.81 16.22
CA VAL A 219 -3.25 -10.82 15.27
C VAL A 219 -1.96 -11.48 15.75
N LEU A 220 -1.02 -10.69 16.32
CA LEU A 220 0.25 -11.19 16.84
C LEU A 220 0.10 -11.93 18.17
N ASP A 221 -0.93 -11.62 18.97
CA ASP A 221 -1.24 -12.36 20.20
C ASP A 221 -1.70 -13.80 19.90
N ASP A 222 -2.26 -14.06 18.71
CA ASP A 222 -2.64 -15.40 18.28
C ASP A 222 -1.40 -16.27 17.97
N ALA A 223 -1.23 -17.34 18.75
CA ALA A 223 -0.07 -18.23 18.64
C ALA A 223 -0.05 -19.08 17.36
N THR A 224 -1.19 -19.24 16.67
CA THR A 224 -1.27 -19.96 15.39
C THR A 224 -0.94 -19.06 14.21
N ALA A 225 -1.30 -17.77 14.27
CA ALA A 225 -1.03 -16.79 13.23
C ALA A 225 0.41 -16.26 13.30
N ARG A 226 0.87 -15.85 14.50
CA ARG A 226 2.14 -15.14 14.72
C ARG A 226 3.39 -15.79 14.10
N PRO A 227 3.53 -17.14 14.02
CA PRO A 227 4.67 -17.76 13.35
C PRO A 227 4.77 -17.44 11.85
N TYR A 228 3.65 -17.12 11.20
CA TYR A 228 3.59 -16.82 9.76
C TYR A 228 3.68 -15.32 9.45
N VAL A 229 3.42 -14.45 10.44
CA VAL A 229 3.41 -12.99 10.26
C VAL A 229 4.82 -12.43 10.38
N ASP A 230 5.30 -11.72 9.36
CA ASP A 230 6.60 -11.03 9.39
C ASP A 230 6.52 -9.68 10.13
N GLY A 231 5.40 -8.98 9.97
CA GLY A 231 5.20 -7.65 10.54
C GLY A 231 3.79 -7.11 10.38
N SER A 232 3.64 -5.81 10.62
CA SER A 232 2.37 -5.08 10.56
C SER A 232 2.49 -3.86 9.66
N ALA A 233 1.50 -3.64 8.79
CA ALA A 233 1.43 -2.52 7.87
C ALA A 233 0.48 -1.43 8.36
N PHE A 234 0.85 -0.17 8.11
CA PHE A 234 0.12 1.02 8.56
C PHE A 234 -0.05 2.06 7.46
N HIS A 235 -1.19 2.74 7.48
CA HIS A 235 -1.49 3.97 6.76
C HIS A 235 -1.57 5.14 7.74
N LEU A 236 -1.53 6.39 7.27
CA LEU A 236 -1.61 7.58 8.13
C LEU A 236 -2.75 8.54 7.73
N TYR A 237 -3.85 8.01 7.20
CA TYR A 237 -5.08 8.78 7.02
C TYR A 237 -5.73 9.19 8.34
N ARG A 238 -5.51 8.39 9.40
CA ARG A 238 -5.95 8.64 10.77
C ARG A 238 -4.96 8.11 11.78
N GLY A 239 -5.01 8.67 12.99
CA GLY A 239 -4.14 8.33 14.10
C GLY A 239 -2.82 9.09 14.06
N GLU A 240 -1.91 8.69 14.94
CA GLU A 240 -0.61 9.33 15.11
C GLU A 240 0.50 8.31 14.92
N ILE A 241 1.60 8.71 14.29
CA ILE A 241 2.70 7.80 13.95
C ILE A 241 3.31 7.10 15.18
N GLY A 242 3.21 7.72 16.36
CA GLY A 242 3.66 7.12 17.63
C GLY A 242 2.92 5.85 18.03
N ALA A 243 1.75 5.55 17.45
CA ALA A 243 1.03 4.29 17.72
C ALA A 243 1.83 3.05 17.29
N LEU A 244 2.69 3.19 16.27
CA LEU A 244 3.59 2.13 15.81
C LEU A 244 4.59 1.71 16.89
N GLU A 245 5.01 2.63 17.76
CA GLU A 245 5.91 2.33 18.88
C GLU A 245 5.29 1.32 19.85
N GLN A 246 3.96 1.35 20.04
CA GLN A 246 3.27 0.41 20.93
C GLN A 246 3.36 -1.02 20.40
N VAL A 247 3.20 -1.18 19.09
CA VAL A 247 3.30 -2.49 18.42
C VAL A 247 4.74 -2.99 18.46
N HIS A 248 5.72 -2.12 18.16
CA HIS A 248 7.13 -2.47 18.25
C HIS A 248 7.56 -2.84 19.69
N ALA A 249 7.09 -2.11 20.70
CA ALA A 249 7.43 -2.38 22.09
C ALA A 249 6.92 -3.75 22.56
N LYS A 250 5.73 -4.17 22.11
CA LYS A 250 5.16 -5.50 22.42
C LYS A 250 5.80 -6.61 21.59
N TYR A 251 6.13 -6.32 20.33
CA TYR A 251 6.66 -7.28 19.36
C TYR A 251 7.94 -6.77 18.66
N PRO A 252 9.07 -6.63 19.40
CA PRO A 252 10.28 -6.01 18.87
C PRO A 252 10.95 -6.80 17.74
N ASN A 253 10.63 -8.09 17.63
CA ASN A 253 11.13 -8.98 16.58
C ASN A 253 10.21 -9.04 15.34
N LYS A 254 9.20 -8.17 15.26
CA LYS A 254 8.29 -8.05 14.11
C LYS A 254 8.51 -6.71 13.42
N ASN A 255 8.47 -6.72 12.10
CA ASN A 255 8.72 -5.53 11.29
C ASN A 255 7.50 -4.60 11.28
N LEU A 256 7.72 -3.31 11.06
CA LEU A 256 6.65 -2.35 10.76
C LEU A 256 6.81 -1.80 9.34
N TYR A 257 5.68 -1.73 8.64
CA TYR A 257 5.58 -1.24 7.27
C TYR A 257 4.63 -0.04 7.25
N PHE A 258 4.97 0.97 6.47
CA PHE A 258 4.13 2.10 6.13
C PHE A 258 3.78 2.00 4.65
N THR A 259 2.56 1.60 4.36
CA THR A 259 2.22 1.01 3.05
C THR A 259 1.35 1.91 2.21
N GLU A 260 0.77 2.97 2.79
CA GLU A 260 -0.05 3.91 2.05
C GLU A 260 -0.18 5.24 2.78
N GLU A 261 -0.15 6.31 1.99
CA GLU A 261 -0.59 7.64 2.37
C GLU A 261 -1.01 8.35 1.08
N TRP A 262 -1.95 9.28 1.17
CA TRP A 262 -2.42 10.04 0.02
C TRP A 262 -2.49 11.52 0.39
N VAL A 263 -1.89 12.34 -0.47
CA VAL A 263 -2.00 13.79 -0.37
C VAL A 263 -2.94 14.27 -1.46
N GLY A 264 -4.07 14.84 -1.05
CA GLY A 264 -5.02 15.45 -1.96
C GLY A 264 -4.60 16.86 -2.40
N PRO A 265 -5.20 17.38 -3.49
CA PRO A 265 -5.08 18.80 -3.78
C PRO A 265 -5.64 19.62 -2.62
N PRO A 266 -5.12 20.83 -2.35
CA PRO A 266 -5.74 21.75 -1.41
C PRO A 266 -7.23 21.91 -1.75
N ALA A 267 -8.08 22.06 -0.73
CA ALA A 267 -9.54 22.18 -0.89
C ALA A 267 -9.99 23.31 -1.85
N THR A 268 -9.07 24.20 -2.25
CA THR A 268 -9.27 25.34 -3.14
C THR A 268 -8.83 25.12 -4.58
N CYS A 269 -8.38 23.93 -4.99
CA CYS A 269 -8.05 23.69 -6.40
C CYS A 269 -9.33 23.78 -7.26
N PRO A 270 -9.45 24.75 -8.18
CA PRO A 270 -10.68 24.94 -8.96
C PRO A 270 -10.99 23.68 -9.76
N ARG A 271 -12.23 23.18 -9.66
CA ARG A 271 -12.73 21.99 -10.40
C ARG A 271 -12.79 22.18 -11.92
N THR A 272 -12.36 23.33 -12.43
CA THR A 272 -12.46 23.70 -13.84
C THR A 272 -11.15 24.32 -14.30
N TRP A 273 -10.50 23.69 -15.27
CA TRP A 273 -9.52 24.37 -16.11
C TRP A 273 -10.26 25.46 -16.90
N PRO A 274 -9.76 26.71 -17.00
CA PRO A 274 -10.42 27.72 -17.83
C PRO A 274 -10.36 27.27 -19.29
N GLY A 275 -11.50 26.89 -19.88
CA GLY A 275 -11.63 26.66 -21.32
C GLY A 275 -12.27 25.35 -21.80
N THR A 276 -12.70 24.43 -20.94
CA THR A 276 -13.39 23.19 -21.38
C THR A 276 -14.91 23.28 -21.19
N PRO A 277 -15.73 23.08 -22.25
CA PRO A 277 -17.19 22.98 -22.12
C PRO A 277 -17.59 21.81 -21.21
N SER A 278 -18.60 22.05 -20.38
CA SER A 278 -19.13 21.10 -19.40
C SER A 278 -19.92 19.98 -20.08
N SER A 279 -19.24 18.96 -20.61
CA SER A 279 -19.92 17.72 -21.06
C SER A 279 -18.98 16.50 -21.17
N SER A 280 -18.02 16.35 -20.26
CA SER A 280 -17.25 15.11 -20.12
C SER A 280 -17.50 14.49 -18.73
N PRO A 281 -17.99 13.24 -18.62
CA PRO A 281 -18.20 12.57 -17.33
C PRO A 281 -16.90 12.03 -16.70
N LEU A 282 -15.74 12.32 -17.29
CA LEU A 282 -14.43 11.96 -16.77
C LEU A 282 -13.80 13.21 -16.11
N GLY A 283 -14.11 13.40 -14.83
CA GLY A 283 -13.37 14.37 -14.01
C GLY A 283 -11.89 13.95 -13.87
N PRO A 284 -10.96 14.90 -13.70
CA PRO A 284 -9.55 14.57 -13.52
C PRO A 284 -9.37 13.85 -12.18
N ARG A 285 -9.05 12.55 -12.22
CA ARG A 285 -8.52 11.82 -11.07
C ARG A 285 -7.06 12.21 -10.91
N ALA A 286 -6.77 13.11 -9.98
CA ALA A 286 -5.41 13.43 -9.58
C ALA A 286 -4.85 12.25 -8.76
N THR A 287 -3.83 11.58 -9.29
CA THR A 287 -3.06 10.55 -8.59
C THR A 287 -1.99 11.21 -7.74
N GLY A 288 -2.16 11.15 -6.42
CA GLY A 288 -1.12 11.47 -5.44
C GLY A 288 -0.59 10.16 -4.89
N ALA A 289 0.67 9.83 -5.14
CA ALA A 289 1.35 8.73 -4.50
C ALA A 289 2.21 9.29 -3.38
N ALA A 290 1.91 8.98 -2.12
CA ALA A 290 2.87 9.21 -1.05
C ALA A 290 3.89 8.08 -1.00
N PRO A 291 5.10 8.34 -0.48
CA PRO A 291 6.09 7.30 -0.27
C PRO A 291 5.56 6.20 0.67
N CYS A 292 5.54 4.95 0.21
CA CYS A 292 5.53 3.77 1.07
C CYS A 292 6.90 3.70 1.78
N TRP A 293 6.90 3.65 3.10
CA TRP A 293 8.10 3.45 3.92
C TRP A 293 8.10 2.03 4.47
N SER A 294 9.26 1.40 4.59
CA SER A 294 9.39 0.15 5.36
C SER A 294 10.50 0.36 6.39
N GLY A 295 10.13 0.38 7.67
CA GLY A 295 11.05 0.63 8.79
C GLY A 295 10.41 1.38 9.98
N THR A 296 10.74 0.95 11.20
CA THR A 296 10.38 1.58 12.49
C THR A 296 11.13 2.90 12.73
N TRP A 297 10.52 3.85 13.45
CA TRP A 297 11.17 5.11 13.84
C TRP A 297 11.53 5.11 15.33
N PRO A 298 12.57 5.84 15.76
CA PRO A 298 12.95 5.89 17.17
C PRO A 298 11.94 6.69 18.01
N PRO A 299 11.82 6.38 19.31
CA PRO A 299 10.91 7.10 20.20
C PRO A 299 11.29 8.58 20.29
N THR A 300 10.29 9.44 20.12
CA THR A 300 10.46 10.88 20.33
C THR A 300 10.78 11.15 21.81
N ARG A 301 12.01 11.60 22.10
CA ARG A 301 12.32 12.16 23.43
C ARG A 301 11.57 13.48 23.58
N SER A 302 10.63 13.54 24.54
CA SER A 302 10.06 14.80 25.01
C SER A 302 11.17 15.66 25.63
N ARG A 303 11.61 16.69 24.90
CA ARG A 303 12.28 17.84 25.50
C ARG A 303 11.25 18.94 25.63
N THR A 304 10.79 19.16 26.86
CA THR A 304 10.10 20.36 27.29
C THR A 304 10.94 21.59 26.90
N ARG A 305 10.55 22.28 25.83
CA ARG A 305 11.00 23.65 25.57
C ARG A 305 10.17 24.60 26.43
N THR A 306 10.76 25.07 27.51
CA THR A 306 10.32 26.29 28.21
C THR A 306 10.34 27.47 27.23
N ARG A 307 9.19 28.12 27.04
CA ARG A 307 9.05 29.41 26.36
C ARG A 307 9.84 30.49 27.11
N PRO A 308 10.61 31.37 26.45
CA PRO A 308 10.91 32.68 27.01
C PRO A 308 9.74 33.63 26.77
N ALA A 309 9.43 34.39 27.80
CA ALA A 309 8.36 35.39 27.87
C ALA A 309 8.56 36.56 26.89
N ALA A 310 7.45 37.14 26.45
CA ALA A 310 7.38 38.41 25.75
C ALA A 310 7.47 39.58 26.75
N ALA A 311 8.15 40.67 26.35
CA ALA A 311 7.89 42.06 26.76
C ALA A 311 8.79 43.02 25.90
N PRO A 312 8.55 44.34 25.85
CA PRO A 312 7.53 44.96 24.99
C PRO A 312 8.07 46.09 24.09
N SER A 313 7.23 46.51 23.15
CA SER A 313 7.36 47.68 22.27
C SER A 313 7.50 49.00 23.04
N ALA A 314 8.38 49.89 22.57
CA ALA A 314 8.34 51.30 22.96
C ALA A 314 8.99 52.23 21.90
N TRP A 315 8.19 53.19 21.42
CA TRP A 315 8.52 54.49 20.81
C TRP A 315 8.91 54.61 19.31
N GLY A 316 8.14 55.44 18.60
CA GLY A 316 8.28 55.81 17.18
C GLY A 316 9.08 57.10 16.92
N PRO A 317 8.65 57.97 15.98
CA PRO A 317 9.28 58.17 14.67
C PRO A 317 10.04 59.50 14.53
N SER A 318 11.05 59.59 13.65
CA SER A 318 11.53 60.85 13.03
C SER A 318 12.59 60.57 11.94
N ARG A 319 12.31 60.93 10.69
CA ARG A 319 12.78 62.10 9.90
C ARG A 319 14.21 61.97 9.34
N TRP A 320 14.28 61.92 8.00
CA TRP A 320 15.45 62.25 7.16
C TRP A 320 15.85 63.73 7.33
N PRO A 321 17.13 64.12 7.07
CA PRO A 321 17.48 64.82 5.80
C PRO A 321 18.95 64.55 5.35
N PRO A 322 19.58 65.34 4.44
CA PRO A 322 19.70 65.07 3.00
C PRO A 322 21.16 64.92 2.48
N ALA A 323 21.27 64.65 1.17
CA ALA A 323 22.49 64.45 0.38
C ALA A 323 23.32 65.72 0.11
N THR A 324 24.62 65.56 -0.15
CA THR A 324 25.50 66.26 -1.14
C THR A 324 26.97 65.86 -0.93
N PRO A 325 27.91 66.09 -1.87
CA PRO A 325 27.88 66.96 -3.06
C PRO A 325 27.65 66.24 -4.38
#